data_AF-A0A0N7Z4P6-F1
#
_entry.id   AF-A0A0N7Z4P6-F1
#
_cell.length_a   1.000
_cell.length_b   1.000
_cell.length_c   1.000
_cell.angle_alpha   90.00
_cell.angle_beta   90.00
_cell.angle_gamma   90.00
#
_symmetry.space_group_name_H-M   'P 1'
#
loop_
_entity.id
_entity.type
_entity.pdbx_description
1 polymer ?
#
loop_
_entity_poly.entity_id
_entity_poly.type
_entity_poly.pdbx_seq_one_letter_code
_entity_poly.pdbx_strand_id
1 'polypeptide(L)'
;MSRPPNQRPLGEPERSLLRLYANCQWSIAHPRQLYQEYAFTYDQLALIAGCSLPTMTRWMNRGQEPRLLKDVYTRRLGEFDFLLHHYHQIPPEVWEAVCPLPPRLRAILFPNPE
;
A
#
# COMPACT_ATOMS: atom_id res chain seq x y z
N MET A 1 -23.36 23.93 -12.05
CA MET A 1 -22.58 22.79 -12.60
C MET A 1 -23.55 21.66 -12.88
N SER A 2 -23.73 21.26 -14.13
CA SER A 2 -24.65 20.18 -14.51
C SER A 2 -24.03 18.83 -14.16
N ARG A 3 -24.82 17.94 -13.54
CA ARG A 3 -24.39 16.57 -13.16
C ARG A 3 -24.01 15.81 -14.45
N PRO A 4 -22.84 15.14 -14.52
CA PRO A 4 -22.46 14.40 -15.71
C PRO A 4 -23.49 13.29 -16.00
N PRO A 5 -23.84 13.06 -17.28
CA PRO A 5 -24.78 12.00 -17.65
C PRO A 5 -24.18 10.63 -17.29
N ASN A 6 -25.04 9.69 -16.88
CA ASN A 6 -24.70 8.29 -16.50
C ASN A 6 -24.05 8.08 -15.12
N GLN A 7 -24.36 8.92 -14.13
CA GLN A 7 -24.01 8.58 -12.74
C GLN A 7 -24.86 7.41 -12.24
N ARG A 8 -24.21 6.26 -12.00
CA ARG A 8 -24.82 5.13 -11.29
C ARG A 8 -24.88 5.45 -9.78
N PRO A 9 -26.06 5.41 -9.14
CA PRO A 9 -26.15 5.56 -7.69
C PRO A 9 -25.46 4.38 -6.99
N LEU A 10 -24.82 4.64 -5.84
CA LEU A 10 -24.25 3.58 -5.01
C LEU A 10 -25.38 2.70 -4.48
N GLY A 11 -25.30 1.39 -4.69
CA GLY A 11 -26.14 0.40 -4.03
C GLY A 11 -25.70 0.19 -2.58
N GLU A 12 -26.33 -0.76 -1.91
CA GLU A 12 -25.95 -1.12 -0.54
C GLU A 12 -24.50 -1.64 -0.43
N PRO A 13 -24.01 -2.52 -1.32
CA PRO A 13 -22.62 -2.98 -1.28
C PRO A 13 -21.62 -1.81 -1.42
N GLU A 14 -21.84 -0.91 -2.38
CA GLU A 14 -20.90 0.19 -2.63
C GLU A 14 -20.90 1.21 -1.49
N ARG A 15 -22.05 1.45 -0.83
CA ARG A 15 -22.11 2.30 0.37
C ARG A 15 -21.39 1.68 1.56
N SER A 16 -21.53 0.37 1.75
CA SER A 16 -20.83 -0.37 2.81
C SER A 16 -19.32 -0.37 2.57
N LEU A 17 -18.89 -0.60 1.32
CA LEU A 17 -17.48 -0.50 0.92
C LEU A 17 -16.92 0.92 1.14
N LEU A 18 -17.67 1.97 0.77
CA LEU A 18 -17.25 3.34 1.03
C LEU A 18 -17.03 3.59 2.51
N ARG A 19 -17.96 3.17 3.37
CA ARG A 19 -17.83 3.33 4.82
C ARG A 19 -16.64 2.55 5.36
N LEU A 20 -16.47 1.30 4.94
CA LEU A 20 -15.33 0.48 5.32
C LEU A 20 -14.03 1.17 4.90
N TYR A 21 -13.89 1.49 3.62
CA TYR A 21 -12.69 2.09 3.05
C TYR A 21 -12.33 3.44 3.70
N ALA A 22 -13.32 4.32 3.90
CA ALA A 22 -13.09 5.64 4.48
C ALA A 22 -12.67 5.58 5.96
N ASN A 23 -13.06 4.53 6.69
CA ASN A 23 -12.76 4.37 8.11
C ASN A 23 -11.67 3.30 8.37
N CYS A 24 -11.23 2.60 7.33
CA CYS A 24 -10.20 1.58 7.47
C CYS A 24 -8.85 2.27 7.71
N GLN A 25 -8.39 2.20 8.94
CA GLN A 25 -7.02 2.56 9.28
C GLN A 25 -6.14 1.35 9.01
N TRP A 26 -5.43 1.35 7.88
CA TRP A 26 -4.37 0.37 7.66
C TRP A 26 -3.31 0.67 8.71
N SER A 27 -3.11 -0.26 9.65
CA SER A 27 -2.24 -0.06 10.80
C SER A 27 -0.84 0.30 10.33
N ILE A 28 -0.30 1.36 10.93
CA ILE A 28 0.88 2.05 10.47
C ILE A 28 2.13 1.25 10.80
N ALA A 29 2.92 0.92 9.78
CA ALA A 29 4.34 0.67 9.98
C ALA A 29 5.10 2.00 9.93
N HIS A 30 5.75 2.39 11.03
CA HIS A 30 6.82 3.39 10.92
C HIS A 30 7.83 2.83 9.91
N PRO A 31 8.44 3.63 9.00
CA PRO A 31 9.46 3.14 8.06
C PRO A 31 10.65 2.43 8.74
N ARG A 32 10.76 2.53 10.07
CA ARG A 32 11.75 1.83 10.90
C ARG A 32 11.46 0.35 11.04
N GLN A 33 10.19 -0.07 11.04
CA GLN A 33 9.83 -1.48 11.11
C GLN A 33 10.35 -2.20 9.86
N LEU A 34 9.99 -1.69 8.68
CA LEU A 34 10.51 -2.18 7.40
C LEU A 34 12.05 -2.08 7.31
N TYR A 35 12.65 -1.00 7.81
CA TYR A 35 14.11 -0.87 7.91
C TYR A 35 14.74 -1.95 8.78
N GLN A 36 14.15 -2.24 9.95
CA GLN A 36 14.69 -3.21 10.91
C GLN A 36 14.52 -4.65 10.44
N GLU A 37 13.40 -4.95 9.79
CA GLU A 37 13.07 -6.30 9.35
C GLU A 37 13.75 -6.67 8.02
N TYR A 38 13.74 -5.77 7.04
CA TYR A 38 14.17 -6.05 5.68
C TYR A 38 15.43 -5.27 5.25
N ALA A 39 16.00 -4.45 6.13
CA ALA A 39 17.19 -3.62 5.85
C ALA A 39 17.04 -2.68 4.63
N PHE A 40 15.82 -2.20 4.35
CA PHE A 40 15.60 -1.25 3.25
C PHE A 40 16.42 0.03 3.40
N THR A 41 16.94 0.55 2.29
CA THR A 41 17.59 1.87 2.28
C THR A 41 16.55 3.00 2.40
N TYR A 42 17.01 4.20 2.77
CA TYR A 42 16.12 5.37 2.83
C TYR A 42 15.52 5.70 1.45
N ASP A 43 16.23 5.43 0.36
CA ASP A 43 15.72 5.57 -1.00
C ASP A 43 14.59 4.59 -1.29
N GLN A 44 14.74 3.31 -0.91
CA GLN A 44 13.69 2.30 -1.09
C GLN A 44 12.45 2.65 -0.26
N LEU A 45 12.64 3.07 1.00
CA LEU A 45 11.53 3.52 1.84
C LEU A 45 10.84 4.76 1.26
N ALA A 46 11.60 5.72 0.71
CA ALA A 46 11.05 6.90 0.05
C ALA A 46 10.23 6.53 -1.19
N LEU A 47 10.71 5.56 -1.98
CA LEU A 47 10.01 5.01 -3.14
C LEU A 47 8.68 4.36 -2.73
N ILE A 48 8.69 3.50 -1.72
CA ILE A 48 7.47 2.85 -1.19
C ILE A 48 6.47 3.90 -0.70
N ALA A 49 6.93 4.84 0.13
CA ALA A 49 6.08 5.91 0.65
C ALA A 49 5.59 6.88 -0.43
N GLY A 50 6.26 6.96 -1.59
CA GLY A 50 5.97 7.96 -2.63
C GLY A 50 6.35 9.39 -2.19
N CYS A 51 7.46 9.55 -1.47
CA CYS A 51 8.01 10.83 -1.06
C CYS A 51 9.44 11.02 -1.57
N SER A 52 10.03 12.21 -1.36
CA SER A 52 11.43 12.45 -1.72
C SER A 52 12.40 11.89 -0.67
N LEU A 53 13.63 11.52 -1.08
CA LEU A 53 14.68 11.08 -0.16
C LEU A 53 14.92 12.08 0.99
N PRO A 54 15.06 13.40 0.76
CA PRO A 54 15.22 14.36 1.86
C PRO A 54 14.07 14.31 2.88
N THR A 55 12.85 14.05 2.40
CA THR A 55 11.68 13.90 3.25
C THR A 55 11.80 12.65 4.14
N MET A 56 12.15 11.50 3.54
CA MET A 56 12.36 10.25 4.27
C MET A 56 13.52 10.34 5.28
N THR A 57 14.65 10.89 4.87
CA THR A 57 15.81 11.12 5.74
C THR A 57 15.45 11.99 6.93
N ARG A 58 14.70 13.09 6.72
CA ARG A 58 14.22 13.95 7.80
C ARG A 58 13.33 13.18 8.79
N TRP A 59 12.46 12.29 8.30
CA TRP A 59 11.60 11.48 9.16
C TRP A 59 12.39 10.46 9.97
N MET A 60 13.30 9.72 9.34
CA MET A 60 14.14 8.72 9.99
C MET A 60 15.03 9.34 11.08
N ASN A 61 15.61 10.51 10.81
CA ASN A 61 16.49 11.23 11.74
C ASN A 61 15.77 11.84 12.93
N ARG A 62 14.52 12.29 12.76
CA ARG A 62 13.76 12.92 13.84
C ARG A 62 13.02 11.90 14.73
N GLY A 63 13.03 10.62 14.37
CA GLY A 63 12.29 9.56 15.08
C GLY A 63 10.82 9.92 15.26
N GLN A 64 10.23 10.62 14.29
CA GLN A 64 8.89 11.19 14.47
C GLN A 64 7.86 10.08 14.53
N GLU A 65 7.03 10.11 15.56
CA GLU A 65 5.88 9.23 15.69
C GLU A 65 5.05 9.25 14.40
N PRO A 66 4.45 8.12 13.99
CA PRO A 66 3.68 8.05 12.75
C PRO A 66 2.55 9.07 12.63
N ARG A 67 2.06 9.62 13.74
CA ARG A 67 1.06 10.71 13.77
C ARG A 67 1.52 12.00 13.11
N LEU A 68 2.84 12.22 12.96
CA LEU A 68 3.39 13.39 12.27
C LEU A 68 3.67 13.12 10.78
N LEU A 69 3.61 11.85 10.36
CA LEU A 69 3.63 11.49 8.95
C LEU A 69 2.24 11.74 8.37
N LYS A 70 2.17 12.22 7.14
CA LYS A 70 0.86 12.31 6.46
C LYS A 70 0.32 10.89 6.28
N ASP A 71 -0.98 10.72 6.55
CA ASP A 71 -1.68 9.43 6.44
C ASP A 71 -1.48 8.74 5.09
N VAL A 72 -1.31 9.51 4.01
CA VAL A 72 -1.05 8.97 2.67
C VAL A 72 0.28 8.19 2.59
N TYR A 73 1.31 8.61 3.33
CA TYR A 73 2.62 7.96 3.32
C TYR A 73 2.64 6.71 4.20
N THR A 74 2.04 6.81 5.39
CA THR A 74 1.92 5.67 6.32
C THR A 74 1.05 4.58 5.74
N ARG A 75 -0.01 4.96 5.03
CA ARG A 75 -0.85 4.01 4.30
C ARG A 75 -0.08 3.24 3.24
N ARG A 76 0.74 3.91 2.41
CA ARG A 76 1.55 3.23 1.39
C ARG A 76 2.59 2.28 1.97
N LEU A 77 3.21 2.68 3.09
CA LEU A 77 4.13 1.82 3.83
C LEU A 77 3.41 0.60 4.40
N GLY A 78 2.24 0.79 5.01
CA GLY A 78 1.40 -0.31 5.51
C GLY A 78 0.85 -1.22 4.42
N GLU A 79 0.49 -0.66 3.26
CA GLU A 79 0.09 -1.43 2.08
C GLU A 79 1.22 -2.34 1.61
N PHE A 80 2.46 -1.83 1.52
CA PHE A 80 3.61 -2.64 1.13
C PHE A 80 4.01 -3.67 2.19
N ASP A 81 3.95 -3.30 3.46
CA ASP A 81 4.15 -4.23 4.59
C ASP A 81 3.14 -5.40 4.54
N PHE A 82 1.87 -5.11 4.33
CA PHE A 82 0.85 -6.14 4.11
C PHE A 82 1.21 -7.05 2.93
N LEU A 83 1.67 -6.49 1.82
CA LEU A 83 2.08 -7.27 0.67
C LEU A 83 3.25 -8.21 0.98
N LEU A 84 4.28 -7.75 1.69
CA LEU A 84 5.42 -8.60 2.06
C LEU A 84 4.98 -9.87 2.81
N HIS A 85 3.98 -9.74 3.68
CA HIS A 85 3.49 -10.83 4.51
C HIS A 85 2.40 -11.69 3.87
N HIS A 86 1.57 -11.10 3.00
CA HIS A 86 0.31 -11.71 2.56
C HIS A 86 0.18 -11.89 1.05
N TYR A 87 1.17 -11.50 0.23
CA TYR A 87 1.03 -11.56 -1.23
C TYR A 87 0.65 -12.96 -1.75
N HIS A 88 1.17 -14.03 -1.12
CA HIS A 88 0.90 -15.42 -1.47
C HIS A 88 -0.53 -15.88 -1.18
N GLN A 89 -1.26 -15.14 -0.34
CA GLN A 89 -2.65 -15.41 0.03
C GLN A 89 -3.63 -14.72 -0.93
N ILE A 90 -3.15 -13.76 -1.72
CA ILE A 90 -3.97 -13.04 -2.70
C ILE A 90 -4.02 -13.90 -3.96
N PRO A 91 -5.21 -14.28 -4.44
CA PRO A 91 -5.34 -15.08 -5.65
C PRO A 91 -4.66 -14.41 -6.85
N PRO A 92 -3.92 -15.15 -7.70
CA PRO A 92 -3.22 -14.57 -8.84
C PRO A 92 -4.15 -13.79 -9.78
N GLU A 93 -5.42 -14.18 -9.91
CA GLU A 93 -6.42 -13.52 -10.76
C GLU A 93 -6.77 -12.13 -10.24
N VAL A 94 -6.78 -11.95 -8.91
CA VAL A 94 -6.99 -10.64 -8.28
C VAL A 94 -5.77 -9.75 -8.53
N TRP A 95 -4.56 -10.31 -8.44
CA TRP A 95 -3.34 -9.59 -8.82
C TRP A 95 -3.38 -9.13 -10.27
N GLU A 96 -3.69 -10.02 -11.22
CA GLU A 96 -3.78 -9.65 -12.64
C GLU A 96 -4.82 -8.54 -12.91
N ALA A 97 -5.91 -8.51 -12.15
CA ALA A 97 -6.94 -7.47 -12.27
C ALA A 97 -6.48 -6.10 -11.72
N VAL A 98 -5.60 -6.07 -10.72
CA VAL A 98 -5.10 -4.84 -10.09
C VAL A 98 -3.83 -4.33 -10.79
N CYS A 99 -2.90 -5.23 -11.10
CA CYS A 99 -1.61 -4.96 -11.70
C CYS A 99 -1.15 -6.19 -12.51
N PRO A 100 -1.36 -6.22 -13.84
CA PRO A 100 -0.97 -7.34 -14.68
C PRO A 100 0.50 -7.73 -14.47
N LEU A 101 0.75 -8.99 -14.11
CA LEU A 101 2.09 -9.44 -13.76
C LEU A 101 2.87 -9.87 -15.01
N PRO A 102 4.05 -9.28 -15.29
CA PRO A 102 4.93 -9.82 -16.32
C PRO A 102 5.26 -11.29 -16.04
N PRO A 103 5.39 -12.15 -17.07
CA PRO A 103 5.60 -13.59 -16.88
C PRO A 103 6.76 -13.93 -15.93
N ARG A 104 7.85 -13.15 -15.98
CA ARG A 104 8.99 -13.31 -15.06
C ARG A 104 8.64 -13.05 -13.60
N LEU A 105 7.87 -12.00 -13.31
CA LEU A 105 7.50 -11.68 -11.92
C LEU A 105 6.44 -12.65 -11.41
N ARG A 106 5.51 -13.08 -12.27
CA ARG A 106 4.55 -14.13 -11.92
C ARG A 106 5.23 -15.41 -11.47
N ALA A 107 6.27 -15.86 -12.20
CA ALA A 107 7.03 -17.05 -11.84
C ALA A 107 7.78 -16.93 -10.50
N ILE A 108 8.14 -15.70 -10.08
CA ILE A 108 8.81 -15.45 -8.80
C ILE A 108 7.80 -15.41 -7.64
N LEU A 109 6.67 -14.71 -7.83
CA LEU A 109 5.67 -14.47 -6.78
C LEU A 109 4.70 -15.65 -6.60
N PHE A 110 4.42 -16.39 -7.66
CA PHE A 110 3.50 -17.53 -7.65
C PHE A 110 4.15 -18.71 -8.37
N PRO A 111 5.25 -19.28 -7.82
CA PRO A 111 5.78 -20.52 -8.35
C PRO A 111 4.71 -21.60 -8.22
N ASN A 112 4.49 -22.38 -9.28
CA ASN A 112 3.50 -23.46 -9.25
C ASN A 112 3.71 -24.33 -8.01
N PRO A 113 2.67 -24.65 -7.22
CA PRO A 113 2.79 -25.67 -6.20
C PRO A 113 3.07 -27.00 -6.91
N GLU A 114 4.20 -27.64 -6.58
CA GLU A 114 4.49 -29.02 -6.96
C GLU A 114 3.40 -29.98 -6.45
#